data_AF-A0A0R3JWI0-F1
#
_entry.id   AF-A0A0R3JWI0-F1
#
_cell.length_a   1.000
_cell.length_b   1.000
_cell.length_c   1.000
_cell.angle_alpha   90.00
_cell.angle_beta   90.00
_cell.angle_gamma   90.00
#
_symmetry.space_group_name_H-M   'P 1'
#
loop_
_entity.id
_entity.type
_entity.pdbx_description
1 polymer ?
#
loop_
_entity_poly.entity_id
_entity_poly.type
_entity_poly.pdbx_seq_one_letter_code
_entity_poly.pdbx_strand_id
1 'polypeptide(L)'
;MNFQEYFKKQAHNLIFIEIEKDVNAYLKDQPITFPKGDYPVEPAKLLQSEEQRLLIANIIDGMLLILGQDKDFKLNSTYKIILQSIPNIESYIIYQIQQNRSNPKTATIYANALIELNPKKEFQMNRIYILMEYLNKTNQSFIQDEILDSLKKLTETHPDYEIPNFYLGEYYLDKDTDLAKHYLRKVQTHKDLTKKAQEYLDKIQSIENYDKAVDLLKQGSPKDALKILIPYIESNPNNLDAKYYAAVALRQLQNHQKALLYLQELLQALETPEVDNEIGLNLASLGYLEDAINYFEKAHKLNPKDTSIITNIGACYVYLNQIEKAKEQFEYALKINPNDEVAIEWLKQI
;
A
#
# COMPACT_ATOMS: atom_id res chain seq x y z
N MET A 1 -4.65 6.16 23.60
CA MET A 1 -3.42 6.84 24.05
C MET A 1 -2.78 7.42 22.80
N ASN A 2 -2.70 8.74 22.72
CA ASN A 2 -2.11 9.41 21.55
C ASN A 2 -0.57 9.43 21.65
N PHE A 3 0.11 9.80 20.57
CA PHE A 3 1.58 9.83 20.49
C PHE A 3 2.20 10.65 21.64
N GLN A 4 1.68 11.85 21.90
CA GLN A 4 2.21 12.75 22.94
C GLN A 4 2.05 12.17 24.36
N GLU A 5 0.88 11.63 24.70
CA GLU A 5 0.61 10.99 25.99
C GLU A 5 1.54 9.80 26.25
N TYR A 6 1.86 9.04 25.20
CA TYR A 6 2.73 7.87 25.32
C TYR A 6 4.15 8.23 25.75
N PHE A 7 4.71 9.29 25.17
CA PHE A 7 6.06 9.76 25.53
C PHE A 7 6.06 10.54 26.85
N LYS A 8 5.03 11.35 27.12
CA LYS A 8 4.90 12.13 28.36
C LYS A 8 4.88 11.27 29.63
N LYS A 9 4.21 10.10 29.60
CA LYS A 9 4.19 9.17 30.74
C LYS A 9 5.58 8.70 31.19
N GLN A 10 6.61 8.84 30.37
CA GLN A 10 7.96 8.35 30.66
C GLN A 10 8.92 9.40 31.20
N ALA A 11 8.58 10.69 31.07
CA ALA A 11 9.33 11.79 31.70
C ALA A 11 9.37 11.68 33.24
N HIS A 12 8.48 10.85 33.82
CA HIS A 12 8.31 10.65 35.27
C HIS A 12 9.47 9.90 35.95
N ASN A 13 10.40 9.33 35.16
CA ASN A 13 11.54 8.58 35.69
C ASN A 13 12.80 9.44 35.89
N LEU A 14 12.73 10.74 35.59
CA LEU A 14 13.83 11.68 35.80
C LEU A 14 13.74 12.26 37.22
N ILE A 15 14.88 12.40 37.86
CA ILE A 15 15.00 13.19 39.08
C ILE A 15 15.45 14.60 38.73
N PHE A 16 15.12 15.57 39.57
CA PHE A 16 15.53 16.95 39.38
C PHE A 16 16.53 17.34 40.45
N ILE A 17 17.66 17.89 40.02
CA ILE A 17 18.67 18.46 40.89
C ILE A 17 18.47 19.97 40.90
N GLU A 18 18.28 20.53 42.09
CA GLU A 18 18.18 21.98 42.27
C GLU A 18 19.58 22.59 42.30
N ILE A 19 19.79 23.59 41.45
CA ILE A 19 20.96 24.47 41.50
C ILE A 19 20.50 25.78 42.16
N GLU A 20 21.01 26.08 43.36
CA GLU A 20 20.52 27.20 44.19
C GLU A 20 20.97 28.60 43.72
N LYS A 21 22.00 28.68 42.88
CA LYS A 21 22.60 29.91 42.34
C LYS A 21 23.17 29.65 40.95
N ASP A 22 23.33 30.67 40.12
CA ASP A 22 23.91 30.50 38.77
C ASP A 22 25.29 29.81 38.83
N VAL A 23 25.46 28.76 38.03
CA VAL A 23 26.69 27.96 37.95
C VAL A 23 27.29 28.11 36.56
N ASN A 24 28.54 28.54 36.49
CA ASN A 24 29.34 28.48 35.26
C ASN A 24 30.11 27.16 35.25
N ALA A 25 29.77 26.29 34.31
CA ALA A 25 30.42 25.01 34.09
C ALA A 25 31.23 25.06 32.78
N TYR A 26 32.16 24.11 32.60
CA TYR A 26 32.96 24.03 31.39
C TYR A 26 32.80 22.69 30.71
N LEU A 27 32.45 22.70 29.42
CA LEU A 27 32.44 21.51 28.57
C LEU A 27 33.57 21.64 27.55
N LYS A 28 34.68 20.91 27.75
CA LYS A 28 35.88 20.96 26.90
C LYS A 28 36.27 22.41 26.55
N ASP A 29 36.45 23.22 27.60
CA ASP A 29 36.85 24.64 27.56
C ASP A 29 35.79 25.65 27.10
N GLN A 30 34.57 25.22 26.83
CA GLN A 30 33.45 26.13 26.55
C GLN A 30 32.65 26.43 27.83
N PRO A 31 32.48 27.71 28.22
CA PRO A 31 31.67 28.07 29.36
C PRO A 31 30.19 27.85 29.05
N ILE A 32 29.50 27.15 29.94
CA ILE A 32 28.05 26.97 29.92
C ILE A 32 27.51 27.50 31.25
N THR A 33 26.58 28.44 31.18
CA THR A 33 25.90 28.97 32.36
C THR A 33 24.60 28.20 32.59
N PHE A 34 24.48 27.64 33.79
CA PHE A 34 23.25 27.06 34.32
C PHE A 34 22.65 28.05 35.31
N PRO A 35 21.55 28.74 34.97
CA PRO A 35 20.84 29.58 35.92
C PRO A 35 20.33 28.80 37.13
N LYS A 36 20.03 29.49 38.23
CA LYS A 36 19.28 28.90 39.35
C LYS A 36 18.03 28.19 38.83
N GLY A 37 17.84 26.92 39.22
CA GLY A 37 16.67 26.15 38.82
C GLY A 37 16.82 24.64 38.94
N ASP A 38 15.81 23.92 38.45
CA ASP A 38 15.72 22.47 38.50
C ASP A 38 16.22 21.83 37.20
N TYR A 39 17.08 20.81 37.34
CA TYR A 39 17.72 20.16 36.20
C TYR A 39 17.50 18.64 36.20
N PRO A 40 16.93 18.07 35.13
CA PRO A 40 16.64 16.64 35.03
C PRO A 40 17.92 15.82 34.91
N VAL A 41 17.95 14.68 35.59
CA VAL A 41 19.00 13.67 35.50
C VAL A 41 18.37 12.28 35.57
N GLU A 42 18.87 11.34 34.76
CA GLU A 42 18.48 9.94 34.86
C GLU A 42 19.09 9.28 36.12
N PRO A 43 18.29 8.64 36.99
CA PRO A 43 18.80 8.00 38.21
C PRO A 43 19.92 6.98 37.96
N ALA A 44 19.82 6.23 36.86
CA ALA A 44 20.82 5.23 36.48
C ALA A 44 22.21 5.86 36.25
N LYS A 45 22.28 7.11 35.79
CA LYS A 45 23.54 7.83 35.52
C LYS A 45 24.24 8.30 36.79
N LEU A 46 23.51 8.44 37.90
CA LEU A 46 24.10 8.74 39.21
C LEU A 46 24.77 7.52 39.83
N LEU A 47 24.17 6.34 39.66
CA LEU A 47 24.62 5.08 40.26
C LEU A 47 25.86 4.48 39.57
N GLN A 48 26.18 4.92 38.35
CA GLN A 48 27.26 4.36 37.53
C GLN A 48 28.63 5.07 37.68
N SER A 49 28.73 6.15 38.46
CA SER A 49 29.99 6.86 38.62
C SER A 49 30.81 6.30 39.79
N GLU A 50 31.99 5.75 39.50
CA GLU A 50 32.94 5.24 40.51
C GLU A 50 33.33 6.31 41.55
N GLU A 51 33.27 7.59 41.17
CA GLU A 51 33.54 8.75 42.02
C GLU A 51 32.29 9.47 42.56
N GLN A 52 31.06 8.97 42.30
CA GLN A 52 29.80 9.66 42.63
C GLN A 52 29.70 11.10 42.09
N ARG A 53 30.37 11.40 40.97
CA ARG A 53 30.38 12.74 40.37
C ARG A 53 29.33 12.87 39.27
N LEU A 54 28.48 13.88 39.38
CA LEU A 54 27.54 14.26 38.35
C LEU A 54 28.26 14.92 37.17
N LEU A 55 28.14 14.34 35.98
CA LEU A 55 28.66 14.90 34.74
C LEU A 55 27.67 15.90 34.15
N ILE A 56 28.18 17.02 33.60
CA ILE A 56 27.36 18.01 32.86
C ILE A 56 26.59 17.33 31.72
N ALA A 57 27.20 16.34 31.07
CA ALA A 57 26.57 15.54 30.02
C ALA A 57 25.27 14.86 30.51
N ASN A 58 25.21 14.41 31.76
CA ASN A 58 24.01 13.77 32.31
C ASN A 58 22.86 14.77 32.47
N ILE A 59 23.16 16.04 32.79
CA ILE A 59 22.16 17.11 32.86
C ILE A 59 21.67 17.46 31.44
N ILE A 60 22.60 17.54 30.48
CA ILE A 60 22.28 17.79 29.07
C ILE A 60 21.35 16.69 28.54
N ASP A 61 21.69 15.42 28.75
CA ASP A 61 20.86 14.28 28.37
C ASP A 61 19.46 14.37 29.00
N GLY A 62 19.37 14.67 30.30
CA GLY A 62 18.09 14.88 30.97
C GLY A 62 17.24 15.99 30.33
N MET A 63 17.84 17.13 29.99
CA MET A 63 17.14 18.24 29.34
C MET A 63 16.62 17.84 27.96
N LEU A 64 17.43 17.10 27.19
CA LEU A 64 17.05 16.57 25.88
C LEU A 64 15.91 15.55 25.99
N LEU A 65 15.95 14.67 26.99
CA LEU A 65 14.89 13.69 27.23
C LEU A 65 13.55 14.37 27.53
N ILE A 66 13.54 15.36 28.44
CA ILE A 66 12.34 16.16 28.73
C ILE A 66 11.83 16.85 27.46
N LEU A 67 12.71 17.53 26.74
CA LEU A 67 12.35 18.28 25.54
C LEU A 67 11.72 17.39 24.45
N GLY A 68 12.19 16.15 24.33
CA GLY A 68 11.68 15.17 23.39
C GLY A 68 10.41 14.43 23.83
N GLN A 69 10.09 14.44 25.13
CA GLN A 69 8.99 13.67 25.72
C GLN A 69 7.77 14.52 26.10
N ASP A 70 7.99 15.73 26.61
CA ASP A 70 6.92 16.61 27.10
C ASP A 70 7.13 18.04 26.59
N LYS A 71 6.49 18.36 25.46
CA LYS A 71 6.61 19.67 24.79
C LYS A 71 6.10 20.82 25.66
N ASP A 72 5.18 20.53 26.58
CA ASP A 72 4.55 21.51 27.46
C ASP A 72 5.25 21.61 28.81
N PHE A 73 6.42 20.97 29.00
CA PHE A 73 7.14 21.04 30.25
C PHE A 73 7.57 22.48 30.57
N LYS A 74 7.26 22.92 31.79
CA LYS A 74 7.37 24.33 32.24
C LYS A 74 8.76 24.96 32.05
N LEU A 75 9.83 24.15 32.09
CA LEU A 75 11.22 24.62 31.96
C LEU A 75 11.80 24.46 30.54
N ASN A 76 11.01 24.01 29.56
CA ASN A 76 11.50 23.80 28.20
C ASN A 76 12.12 25.06 27.59
N SER A 77 11.52 26.23 27.81
CA SER A 77 12.08 27.50 27.31
C SER A 77 13.50 27.75 27.85
N THR A 78 13.72 27.50 29.15
CA THR A 78 15.04 27.61 29.78
C THR A 78 16.01 26.57 29.23
N TYR A 79 15.57 25.31 29.12
CA TYR A 79 16.40 24.24 28.58
C TYR A 79 16.80 24.49 27.14
N LYS A 80 15.90 25.00 26.29
CA LYS A 80 16.22 25.38 24.91
C LYS A 80 17.32 26.43 24.85
N ILE A 81 17.26 27.48 25.69
CA ILE A 81 18.30 28.53 25.74
C ILE A 81 19.66 27.93 26.12
N ILE A 82 19.70 27.10 27.16
CA ILE A 82 20.95 26.46 27.62
C ILE A 82 21.50 25.54 26.52
N LEU A 83 20.67 24.64 25.99
CA LEU A 83 21.07 23.70 24.94
C LEU A 83 21.56 24.41 23.67
N GLN A 84 20.91 25.50 23.25
CA GLN A 84 21.31 26.27 22.07
C GLN A 84 22.62 27.04 22.28
N SER A 85 23.00 27.32 23.53
CA SER A 85 24.30 27.94 23.85
C SER A 85 25.47 26.96 23.68
N ILE A 86 25.20 25.66 23.63
CA ILE A 86 26.23 24.60 23.52
C ILE A 86 26.66 24.44 22.05
N PRO A 87 27.94 24.66 21.71
CA PRO A 87 28.43 24.44 20.36
C PRO A 87 28.24 22.98 19.92
N ASN A 88 27.81 22.79 18.67
CA ASN A 88 27.58 21.47 18.07
C ASN A 88 26.57 20.58 18.83
N ILE A 89 25.62 21.18 19.56
CA ILE A 89 24.55 20.43 20.24
C ILE A 89 23.77 19.54 19.26
N GLU A 90 23.56 19.98 18.01
CA GLU A 90 22.93 19.16 16.96
C GLU A 90 23.72 17.86 16.70
N SER A 91 25.04 17.96 16.58
CA SER A 91 25.91 16.79 16.36
C SER A 91 25.89 15.84 17.55
N TYR A 92 25.81 16.38 18.77
CA TYR A 92 25.67 15.57 19.97
C TYR A 92 24.33 14.80 20.00
N ILE A 93 23.22 15.47 19.65
CA ILE A 93 21.91 14.81 19.60
C ILE A 93 21.88 13.75 18.50
N ILE A 94 22.46 14.04 17.33
CA ILE A 94 22.60 13.05 16.24
C ILE A 94 23.41 11.84 16.70
N TYR A 95 24.50 12.06 17.44
CA TYR A 95 25.27 10.98 18.05
C TYR A 95 24.41 10.16 19.02
N GLN A 96 23.60 10.80 19.88
CA GLN A 96 22.69 10.09 20.78
C GLN A 96 21.63 9.28 20.03
N ILE A 97 21.08 9.79 18.92
CA ILE A 97 20.17 9.04 18.03
C ILE A 97 20.87 7.79 17.50
N GLN A 98 22.12 7.92 17.01
CA GLN A 98 22.89 6.79 16.47
C GLN A 98 23.19 5.73 17.53
N GLN A 99 23.58 6.14 18.74
CA GLN A 99 23.84 5.22 19.86
C GLN A 99 22.59 4.45 20.29
N ASN A 100 21.41 5.02 20.06
CA ASN A 100 20.13 4.41 20.39
C ASN A 100 19.42 3.80 19.18
N ARG A 101 20.13 3.51 18.07
CA ARG A 101 19.51 2.92 16.86
C ARG A 101 18.78 1.60 17.14
N SER A 102 19.27 0.78 18.07
CA SER A 102 18.60 -0.46 18.48
C SER A 102 17.31 -0.21 19.28
N ASN A 103 17.20 0.94 19.94
CA ASN A 103 16.04 1.38 20.72
C ASN A 103 15.34 2.56 20.01
N PRO A 104 14.44 2.28 19.05
CA PRO A 104 13.82 3.31 18.20
C PRO A 104 13.01 4.31 19.02
N LYS A 105 12.52 3.91 20.19
CA LYS A 105 11.80 4.78 21.11
C LYS A 105 12.69 5.86 21.69
N THR A 106 13.86 5.50 22.22
CA THR A 106 14.83 6.47 22.74
C THR A 106 15.39 7.34 21.61
N ALA A 107 15.68 6.76 20.44
CA ALA A 107 16.06 7.52 19.27
C ALA A 107 14.99 8.54 18.85
N THR A 108 13.70 8.20 18.95
CA THR A 108 12.58 9.11 18.67
C THR A 108 12.58 10.30 19.64
N ILE A 109 12.85 10.08 20.93
CA ILE A 109 12.91 11.16 21.93
C ILE A 109 14.00 12.17 21.57
N TYR A 110 15.22 11.69 21.27
CA TYR A 110 16.30 12.58 20.83
C TYR A 110 15.97 13.28 19.50
N ALA A 111 15.32 12.61 18.56
CA ALA A 111 14.88 13.22 17.31
C ALA A 111 13.80 14.31 17.53
N ASN A 112 12.88 14.11 18.47
CA ASN A 112 11.91 15.14 18.87
C ASN A 112 12.64 16.36 19.44
N ALA A 113 13.57 16.16 20.37
CA ALA A 113 14.36 17.23 20.98
C ALA A 113 15.16 18.01 19.91
N LEU A 114 15.77 17.31 18.95
CA LEU A 114 16.49 17.93 17.84
C LEU A 114 15.61 18.90 17.05
N ILE A 115 14.37 18.50 16.76
CA ILE A 115 13.43 19.30 15.97
C ILE A 115 12.87 20.47 16.77
N GLU A 116 12.69 20.30 18.08
CA GLU A 116 12.30 21.38 18.99
C GLU A 116 13.38 22.47 19.13
N LEU A 117 14.65 22.11 18.96
CA LEU A 117 15.78 23.06 18.94
C LEU A 117 16.02 23.66 17.56
N ASN A 118 15.88 22.83 16.51
CA ASN A 118 16.10 23.24 15.13
C ASN A 118 15.15 22.49 14.16
N PRO A 119 14.05 23.09 13.71
CA PRO A 119 13.04 22.41 12.91
C PRO A 119 13.39 22.32 11.41
N LYS A 120 14.63 21.97 11.06
CA LYS A 120 15.05 21.70 9.66
C LYS A 120 14.24 20.55 9.05
N LYS A 121 13.87 20.67 7.77
CA LYS A 121 13.12 19.62 7.04
C LYS A 121 13.84 18.27 7.04
N GLU A 122 15.18 18.28 6.97
CA GLU A 122 16.00 17.07 7.01
C GLU A 122 15.89 16.35 8.37
N PHE A 123 15.83 17.10 9.47
CA PHE A 123 15.66 16.52 10.80
C PHE A 123 14.24 15.98 10.99
N GLN A 124 13.23 16.70 10.49
CA GLN A 124 11.85 16.23 10.47
C GLN A 124 11.70 14.93 9.68
N MET A 125 12.33 14.83 8.51
CA MET A 125 12.33 13.59 7.73
C MET A 125 13.08 12.46 8.43
N ASN A 126 14.24 12.75 9.04
CA ASN A 126 14.99 11.75 9.81
C ASN A 126 14.18 11.21 11.00
N ARG A 127 13.39 12.06 11.69
CA ARG A 127 12.44 11.59 12.70
C ARG A 127 11.42 10.63 12.10
N ILE A 128 10.84 10.96 10.94
CA ILE A 128 9.88 10.09 10.27
C ILE A 128 10.50 8.71 9.97
N TYR A 129 11.75 8.65 9.50
CA TYR A 129 12.44 7.37 9.30
C TYR A 129 12.59 6.55 10.57
N ILE A 130 12.93 7.20 11.69
CA ILE A 130 12.99 6.53 13.01
C ILE A 130 11.62 6.02 13.42
N LEU A 131 10.55 6.80 13.20
CA LEU A 131 9.18 6.38 13.49
C LEU A 131 8.73 5.22 12.61
N MET A 132 9.10 5.18 11.32
CA MET A 132 8.82 4.04 10.44
C MET A 132 9.51 2.77 10.95
N GLU A 133 10.77 2.86 11.39
CA GLU A 133 11.45 1.74 12.04
C GLU A 133 10.75 1.32 13.34
N TYR A 134 10.29 2.29 14.12
CA TYR A 134 9.57 2.03 15.36
C TYR A 134 8.23 1.32 15.09
N LEU A 135 7.47 1.79 14.11
CA LEU A 135 6.22 1.16 13.68
C LEU A 135 6.47 -0.28 13.22
N ASN A 136 7.50 -0.52 12.41
CA ASN A 136 7.84 -1.87 11.96
C ASN A 136 8.18 -2.83 13.11
N LYS A 137 8.79 -2.32 14.19
CA LYS A 137 9.17 -3.12 15.37
C LYS A 137 8.00 -3.39 16.33
N THR A 138 6.98 -2.54 16.36
CA THR A 138 5.93 -2.58 17.41
C THR A 138 4.50 -2.66 16.91
N ASN A 139 4.27 -2.37 15.63
CA ASN A 139 2.96 -2.35 14.99
C ASN A 139 1.91 -1.47 15.71
N GLN A 140 2.36 -0.39 16.36
CA GLN A 140 1.50 0.52 17.12
C GLN A 140 0.83 1.54 16.19
N SER A 141 -0.49 1.47 16.05
CA SER A 141 -1.24 2.34 15.12
C SER A 141 -1.07 3.84 15.35
N PHE A 142 -0.97 4.30 16.60
CA PHE A 142 -0.78 5.72 16.89
C PHE A 142 0.56 6.28 16.37
N ILE A 143 1.56 5.43 16.12
CA ILE A 143 2.82 5.82 15.49
C ILE A 143 2.59 6.06 13.99
N GLN A 144 1.75 5.24 13.36
CA GLN A 144 1.36 5.43 11.96
C GLN A 144 0.65 6.77 11.76
N ASP A 145 -0.27 7.12 12.67
CA ASP A 145 -0.97 8.40 12.63
C ASP A 145 0.01 9.59 12.71
N GLU A 146 0.97 9.54 13.66
CA GLU A 146 2.01 10.58 13.79
C GLU A 146 2.90 10.69 12.55
N ILE A 147 3.25 9.56 11.91
CA ILE A 147 4.02 9.55 10.64
C ILE A 147 3.23 10.27 9.56
N LEU A 148 1.94 9.97 9.40
CA LEU A 148 1.09 10.56 8.37
C LEU A 148 0.92 12.06 8.58
N ASP A 149 0.64 12.49 9.80
CA ASP A 149 0.52 13.90 10.14
C ASP A 149 1.84 14.65 9.91
N SER A 150 2.96 14.03 10.27
CA SER A 150 4.30 14.58 10.03
C SER A 150 4.61 14.73 8.54
N LEU A 151 4.28 13.71 7.73
CA LEU A 151 4.47 13.74 6.27
C LEU A 151 3.60 14.83 5.62
N LYS A 152 2.31 14.90 5.98
CA LYS A 152 1.39 15.92 5.46
C LYS A 152 1.87 17.32 5.79
N LYS A 153 2.23 17.57 7.06
CA LYS A 153 2.78 18.85 7.49
C LYS A 153 4.03 19.23 6.70
N LEU A 154 4.93 18.28 6.43
CA LEU A 154 6.11 18.54 5.60
C LEU A 154 5.74 18.92 4.16
N THR A 155 4.72 18.30 3.55
CA THR A 155 4.25 18.70 2.22
C THR A 155 3.65 20.10 2.19
N GLU A 156 3.04 20.54 3.30
CA GLU A 156 2.44 21.87 3.42
C GLU A 156 3.52 22.95 3.66
N THR A 157 4.47 22.70 4.55
CA THR A 157 5.51 23.68 4.91
C THR A 157 6.67 23.71 3.91
N HIS A 158 6.90 22.64 3.15
CA HIS A 158 7.94 22.52 2.14
C HIS A 158 7.43 21.88 0.84
N PRO A 159 6.65 22.61 0.02
CA PRO A 159 6.07 22.05 -1.22
C PRO A 159 7.08 21.49 -2.21
N ASP A 160 8.30 22.06 -2.28
CA ASP A 160 9.38 21.60 -3.15
C ASP A 160 10.09 20.34 -2.62
N TYR A 161 9.77 19.90 -1.40
CA TYR A 161 10.34 18.70 -0.83
C TYR A 161 9.50 17.49 -1.23
N GLU A 162 9.96 16.75 -2.24
CA GLU A 162 9.17 15.68 -2.86
C GLU A 162 9.09 14.40 -2.02
N ILE A 163 10.09 14.12 -1.16
CA ILE A 163 10.22 12.86 -0.41
C ILE A 163 8.95 12.49 0.38
N PRO A 164 8.32 13.41 1.14
CA PRO A 164 7.09 13.10 1.87
C PRO A 164 5.92 12.71 0.96
N ASN A 165 5.82 13.29 -0.24
CA ASN A 165 4.80 12.93 -1.22
C ASN A 165 4.97 11.48 -1.67
N PHE A 166 6.21 11.00 -1.85
CA PHE A 166 6.44 9.60 -2.21
C PHE A 166 5.86 8.64 -1.15
N TYR A 167 6.18 8.86 0.13
CA TYR A 167 5.71 7.99 1.21
C TYR A 167 4.19 8.08 1.45
N LEU A 168 3.58 9.26 1.27
CA LEU A 168 2.12 9.39 1.28
C LEU A 168 1.51 8.64 0.11
N GLY A 169 2.10 8.74 -1.08
CA GLY A 169 1.71 8.00 -2.26
C GLY A 169 1.71 6.49 -2.02
N GLU A 170 2.82 5.94 -1.52
CA GLU A 170 2.93 4.52 -1.15
C GLU A 170 1.88 4.10 -0.11
N TYR A 171 1.66 4.92 0.92
CA TYR A 171 0.68 4.61 1.95
C TYR A 171 -0.76 4.48 1.41
N TYR A 172 -1.11 5.29 0.42
CA TYR A 172 -2.46 5.34 -0.14
C TYR A 172 -2.70 4.32 -1.26
N LEU A 173 -1.68 3.62 -1.78
CA LEU A 173 -1.81 2.68 -2.91
C LEU A 173 -2.97 1.68 -2.73
N ASP A 174 -3.08 1.08 -1.55
CA ASP A 174 -4.09 0.06 -1.24
C ASP A 174 -5.33 0.62 -0.53
N LYS A 175 -5.41 1.94 -0.32
CA LYS A 175 -6.48 2.58 0.48
C LYS A 175 -7.33 3.55 -0.32
N ASP A 176 -6.67 4.39 -1.11
CA ASP A 176 -7.30 5.44 -1.91
C ASP A 176 -6.39 5.74 -3.10
N THR A 177 -6.73 5.14 -4.25
CA THR A 177 -5.94 5.24 -5.47
C THR A 177 -5.85 6.67 -6.00
N ASP A 178 -6.85 7.52 -5.75
CA ASP A 178 -6.83 8.90 -6.20
C ASP A 178 -5.87 9.75 -5.37
N LEU A 179 -5.86 9.55 -4.04
CA LEU A 179 -4.84 10.16 -3.18
C LEU A 179 -3.44 9.63 -3.50
N ALA A 180 -3.29 8.32 -3.75
CA ALA A 180 -2.02 7.74 -4.17
C ALA A 180 -1.49 8.44 -5.44
N LYS A 181 -2.31 8.55 -6.48
CA LYS A 181 -1.98 9.28 -7.72
C LYS A 181 -1.65 10.74 -7.44
N HIS A 182 -2.44 11.43 -6.60
CA HIS A 182 -2.24 12.83 -6.26
C HIS A 182 -0.84 13.08 -5.68
N TYR A 183 -0.40 12.25 -4.74
CA TYR A 183 0.91 12.41 -4.11
C TYR A 183 2.05 11.93 -5.02
N LEU A 184 1.92 10.77 -5.67
CA LEU A 184 2.99 10.23 -6.53
C LEU A 184 3.31 11.16 -7.71
N ARG A 185 2.32 11.83 -8.29
CA ARG A 185 2.52 12.81 -9.39
C ARG A 185 3.33 14.04 -9.00
N LYS A 186 3.46 14.33 -7.71
CA LYS A 186 4.29 15.44 -7.19
C LYS A 186 5.77 15.06 -7.07
N VAL A 187 6.15 13.80 -7.34
CA VAL A 187 7.54 13.33 -7.28
C VAL A 187 8.14 13.34 -8.70
N GLN A 188 8.75 14.46 -9.10
CA GLN A 188 9.14 14.70 -10.49
C GLN A 188 10.65 14.85 -10.68
N THR A 189 11.36 15.34 -9.68
CA THR A 189 12.77 15.73 -9.80
C THR A 189 13.72 14.87 -8.96
N HIS A 190 13.19 14.10 -8.01
CA HIS A 190 14.01 13.26 -7.15
C HIS A 190 14.56 12.02 -7.87
N LYS A 191 15.87 12.02 -8.15
CA LYS A 191 16.64 11.01 -8.90
C LYS A 191 16.15 9.56 -8.78
N ASP A 192 16.03 9.04 -7.56
CA ASP A 192 15.68 7.62 -7.34
C ASP A 192 14.17 7.39 -7.13
N LEU A 193 13.44 8.38 -6.65
CA LEU A 193 12.03 8.22 -6.26
C LEU A 193 11.09 8.47 -7.44
N THR A 194 11.46 9.35 -8.37
CA THR A 194 10.66 9.62 -9.58
C THR A 194 10.44 8.35 -10.39
N LYS A 195 11.48 7.50 -10.56
CA LYS A 195 11.33 6.23 -11.27
C LYS A 195 10.33 5.30 -10.56
N LYS A 196 10.46 5.13 -9.24
CA LYS A 196 9.55 4.29 -8.45
C LYS A 196 8.12 4.83 -8.45
N ALA A 197 7.96 6.14 -8.32
CA ALA A 197 6.65 6.80 -8.37
C ALA A 197 5.98 6.55 -9.73
N GLN A 198 6.75 6.67 -10.83
CA GLN A 198 6.25 6.37 -12.16
C GLN A 198 5.87 4.90 -12.30
N GLU A 199 6.67 3.96 -11.80
CA GLU A 199 6.33 2.52 -11.80
C GLU A 199 5.00 2.24 -11.06
N TYR A 200 4.72 2.93 -9.96
CA TYR A 200 3.43 2.82 -9.27
C TYR A 200 2.28 3.44 -10.06
N LEU A 201 2.49 4.62 -10.66
CA LEU A 201 1.48 5.27 -11.50
C LEU A 201 1.14 4.43 -12.74
N ASP A 202 2.14 3.83 -13.37
CA ASP A 202 1.97 2.95 -14.54
C ASP A 202 1.19 1.69 -14.16
N LYS A 203 1.46 1.11 -12.99
CA LYS A 203 0.67 -0.03 -12.47
C LYS A 203 -0.79 0.34 -12.24
N ILE A 204 -1.05 1.48 -11.60
CA ILE A 204 -2.42 1.98 -11.38
C ILE A 204 -3.12 2.18 -12.72
N GLN A 205 -2.48 2.88 -13.66
CA GLN A 205 -3.02 3.15 -14.98
C GLN A 205 -3.28 1.87 -15.78
N SER A 206 -2.41 0.88 -15.65
CA SER A 206 -2.55 -0.43 -16.29
C SER A 206 -3.81 -1.15 -15.79
N ILE A 207 -4.08 -1.13 -14.49
CA ILE A 207 -5.29 -1.71 -13.88
C ILE A 207 -6.55 -0.95 -14.34
N GLU A 208 -6.55 0.39 -14.27
CA GLU A 208 -7.69 1.20 -14.74
C GLU A 208 -7.99 0.96 -16.23
N ASN A 209 -6.95 0.79 -17.04
CA ASN A 209 -7.09 0.46 -18.45
C ASN A 209 -7.69 -0.94 -18.65
N TYR A 210 -7.28 -1.92 -17.85
CA TYR A 210 -7.87 -3.26 -17.89
C TYR A 210 -9.39 -3.23 -17.61
N ASP A 211 -9.82 -2.52 -16.57
CA ASP A 211 -11.26 -2.38 -16.25
C ASP A 211 -12.03 -1.75 -17.42
N LYS A 212 -11.46 -0.71 -18.02
CA LYS A 212 -12.02 -0.09 -19.24
C LYS A 212 -12.12 -1.07 -20.40
N ALA A 213 -11.14 -1.97 -20.56
CA ALA A 213 -11.16 -2.97 -21.63
C ALA A 213 -12.29 -3.98 -21.45
N VAL A 214 -12.57 -4.38 -20.20
CA VAL A 214 -13.71 -5.25 -19.88
C VAL A 214 -15.04 -4.54 -20.21
N ASP A 215 -15.17 -3.25 -19.90
CA ASP A 215 -16.39 -2.50 -20.23
C ASP A 215 -16.56 -2.27 -21.74
N LEU A 216 -15.48 -2.08 -22.49
CA LEU A 216 -15.52 -2.04 -23.96
C LEU A 216 -16.05 -3.35 -24.55
N LEU A 217 -15.75 -4.50 -23.93
CA LEU A 217 -16.32 -5.79 -24.38
C LEU A 217 -17.82 -5.87 -24.14
N LYS A 218 -18.31 -5.40 -23.00
CA LYS A 218 -19.75 -5.34 -22.70
C LYS A 218 -20.49 -4.40 -23.67
N GLN A 219 -19.81 -3.35 -24.13
CA GLN A 219 -20.34 -2.41 -25.12
C GLN A 219 -20.22 -2.90 -26.58
N GLY A 220 -19.72 -4.12 -26.81
CA GLY A 220 -19.57 -4.69 -28.15
C GLY A 220 -18.43 -4.07 -28.97
N SER A 221 -17.40 -3.54 -28.29
CA SER A 221 -16.20 -2.94 -28.91
C SER A 221 -14.93 -3.81 -28.70
N PRO A 222 -14.91 -5.08 -29.16
CA PRO A 222 -13.82 -6.02 -28.84
C PRO A 222 -12.47 -5.63 -29.44
N LYS A 223 -12.46 -4.92 -30.58
CA LYS A 223 -11.21 -4.46 -31.21
C LYS A 223 -10.46 -3.46 -30.33
N ASP A 224 -11.18 -2.55 -29.70
CA ASP A 224 -10.58 -1.54 -28.82
C ASP A 224 -10.22 -2.14 -27.47
N ALA A 225 -11.00 -3.11 -26.97
CA ALA A 225 -10.62 -3.89 -25.80
C ALA A 225 -9.28 -4.62 -26.00
N LEU A 226 -9.07 -5.29 -27.14
CA LEU A 226 -7.81 -5.98 -27.43
C LEU A 226 -6.59 -5.05 -27.50
N LYS A 227 -6.75 -3.80 -27.97
CA LYS A 227 -5.65 -2.82 -27.96
C LYS A 227 -5.13 -2.54 -26.56
N ILE A 228 -5.96 -2.75 -25.54
CA ILE A 228 -5.63 -2.55 -24.14
C ILE A 228 -5.20 -3.87 -23.47
N LEU A 229 -5.95 -4.95 -23.70
CA LEU A 229 -5.70 -6.25 -23.08
C LEU A 229 -4.36 -6.85 -23.49
N ILE A 230 -3.94 -6.70 -24.75
CA ILE A 230 -2.69 -7.31 -25.22
C ILE A 230 -1.46 -6.73 -24.50
N PRO A 231 -1.22 -5.40 -24.47
CA PRO A 231 -0.12 -4.83 -23.67
C PRO A 231 -0.24 -5.14 -22.16
N TYR A 232 -1.46 -5.22 -21.64
CA TYR A 232 -1.70 -5.57 -20.24
C TYR A 232 -1.25 -7.01 -19.94
N ILE A 233 -1.55 -7.97 -20.82
CA ILE A 233 -1.10 -9.37 -20.70
C ILE A 233 0.42 -9.47 -20.84
N GLU A 234 1.03 -8.71 -21.75
CA GLU A 234 2.50 -8.70 -21.92
C GLU A 234 3.22 -8.24 -20.65
N SER A 235 2.66 -7.26 -19.94
CA SER A 235 3.20 -6.77 -18.66
C SER A 235 2.78 -7.61 -17.46
N ASN A 236 1.67 -8.35 -17.56
CA ASN A 236 1.11 -9.20 -16.50
C ASN A 236 0.79 -10.60 -17.03
N PRO A 237 1.80 -11.40 -17.43
CA PRO A 237 1.59 -12.68 -18.14
C PRO A 237 0.85 -13.75 -17.33
N ASN A 238 0.80 -13.58 -16.00
CA ASN A 238 0.10 -14.47 -15.08
C ASN A 238 -1.35 -14.04 -14.80
N ASN A 239 -1.82 -12.92 -15.36
CA ASN A 239 -3.21 -12.51 -15.18
C ASN A 239 -4.12 -13.34 -16.10
N LEU A 240 -4.79 -14.33 -15.51
CA LEU A 240 -5.64 -15.28 -16.21
C LEU A 240 -6.94 -14.62 -16.70
N ASP A 241 -7.53 -13.72 -15.92
CA ASP A 241 -8.76 -13.00 -16.29
C ASP A 241 -8.53 -12.16 -17.56
N ALA A 242 -7.40 -11.46 -17.66
CA ALA A 242 -7.06 -10.69 -18.85
C ALA A 242 -6.95 -11.57 -20.11
N LYS A 243 -6.35 -12.77 -19.99
CA LYS A 243 -6.31 -13.76 -21.09
C LYS A 243 -7.71 -14.26 -21.45
N TYR A 244 -8.58 -14.46 -20.46
CA TYR A 244 -9.96 -14.86 -20.68
C TYR A 244 -10.73 -13.79 -21.46
N TYR A 245 -10.68 -12.52 -21.01
CA TYR A 245 -11.31 -11.42 -21.72
C TYR A 245 -10.73 -11.20 -23.12
N ALA A 246 -9.43 -11.44 -23.32
CA ALA A 246 -8.83 -11.41 -24.66
C ALA A 246 -9.40 -12.53 -25.55
N ALA A 247 -9.60 -13.74 -25.02
CA ALA A 247 -10.24 -14.83 -25.76
C ALA A 247 -11.69 -14.50 -26.13
N VAL A 248 -12.47 -13.94 -25.19
CA VAL A 248 -13.85 -13.47 -25.45
C VAL A 248 -13.85 -12.40 -26.55
N ALA A 249 -12.93 -11.43 -26.48
CA ALA A 249 -12.79 -10.39 -27.50
C ALA A 249 -12.47 -10.97 -28.89
N LEU A 250 -11.56 -11.95 -28.95
CA LEU A 250 -11.19 -12.65 -30.18
C LEU A 250 -12.36 -13.45 -30.74
N ARG A 251 -13.17 -14.09 -29.89
CA ARG A 251 -14.42 -14.77 -30.30
C ARG A 251 -15.41 -13.79 -30.92
N GLN A 252 -15.65 -12.64 -30.28
CA GLN A 252 -16.55 -11.60 -30.83
C GLN A 252 -16.05 -11.06 -32.19
N LEU A 253 -14.74 -11.10 -32.43
CA LEU A 253 -14.11 -10.75 -33.72
C LEU A 253 -14.01 -11.94 -34.69
N GLN A 254 -14.65 -13.07 -34.39
CA GLN A 254 -14.60 -14.31 -35.19
C GLN A 254 -13.21 -14.91 -35.36
N ASN A 255 -12.24 -14.52 -34.52
CA ASN A 255 -10.88 -15.05 -34.53
C ASN A 255 -10.76 -16.24 -33.57
N HIS A 256 -11.53 -17.29 -33.86
CA HIS A 256 -11.71 -18.44 -32.97
C HIS A 256 -10.41 -19.21 -32.73
N GLN A 257 -9.53 -19.36 -33.73
CA GLN A 257 -8.26 -20.06 -33.54
C GLN A 257 -7.36 -19.37 -32.52
N LYS A 258 -7.25 -18.03 -32.56
CA LYS A 258 -6.46 -17.29 -31.57
C LYS A 258 -7.13 -17.30 -30.19
N ALA A 259 -8.46 -17.22 -30.13
CA ALA A 259 -9.19 -17.35 -28.87
C ALA A 259 -8.87 -18.68 -28.18
N LEU A 260 -8.87 -19.78 -28.94
CA LEU A 260 -8.54 -21.11 -28.43
C LEU A 260 -7.11 -21.23 -27.89
N LEU A 261 -6.13 -20.51 -28.44
CA LEU A 261 -4.76 -20.49 -27.89
C LEU A 261 -4.74 -19.92 -26.46
N TYR A 262 -5.41 -18.79 -26.24
CA TYR A 262 -5.53 -18.22 -24.89
C TYR A 262 -6.32 -19.13 -23.95
N LEU A 263 -7.41 -19.74 -24.42
CA LEU A 263 -8.22 -20.65 -23.61
C LEU A 263 -7.51 -21.95 -23.26
N GLN A 264 -6.63 -22.47 -24.13
CA GLN A 264 -5.82 -23.65 -23.83
C GLN A 264 -4.83 -23.40 -22.70
N GLU A 265 -4.24 -22.21 -22.62
CA GLU A 265 -3.41 -21.82 -21.48
C GLU A 265 -4.24 -21.75 -20.19
N LEU A 266 -5.47 -21.22 -20.27
CA LEU A 266 -6.37 -21.12 -19.11
C LEU A 266 -6.80 -22.49 -18.60
N LEU A 267 -7.10 -23.43 -19.49
CA LEU A 267 -7.51 -24.79 -19.12
C LEU A 267 -6.42 -25.57 -18.36
N GLN A 268 -5.15 -25.22 -18.55
CA GLN A 268 -4.04 -25.82 -17.79
C GLN A 268 -3.95 -25.26 -16.36
N ALA A 269 -4.51 -24.08 -16.11
CA ALA A 269 -4.39 -23.36 -14.85
C ALA A 269 -5.70 -23.34 -14.03
N LEU A 270 -6.85 -23.47 -14.67
CA LEU A 270 -8.17 -23.28 -14.09
C LEU A 270 -9.14 -24.39 -14.51
N GLU A 271 -9.95 -24.84 -13.57
CA GLU A 271 -11.12 -25.69 -13.82
C GLU A 271 -12.37 -24.85 -13.51
N THR A 272 -12.92 -24.19 -14.54
CA THR A 272 -14.05 -23.26 -14.39
C THR A 272 -15.04 -23.45 -15.54
N PRO A 273 -16.35 -23.38 -15.27
CA PRO A 273 -17.38 -23.54 -16.31
C PRO A 273 -17.28 -22.46 -17.39
N GLU A 274 -16.82 -21.25 -17.06
CA GLU A 274 -16.68 -20.14 -17.98
C GLU A 274 -15.65 -20.41 -19.09
N VAL A 275 -14.52 -21.02 -18.73
CA VAL A 275 -13.46 -21.38 -19.70
C VAL A 275 -13.93 -22.51 -20.61
N ASP A 276 -14.50 -23.58 -20.04
CA ASP A 276 -15.03 -24.69 -20.83
C ASP A 276 -16.15 -24.24 -21.78
N ASN A 277 -17.06 -23.38 -21.30
CA ASN A 277 -18.12 -22.82 -22.13
C ASN A 277 -17.57 -21.95 -23.27
N GLU A 278 -16.59 -21.07 -23.01
CA GLU A 278 -15.97 -20.26 -24.06
C GLU A 278 -15.18 -21.11 -25.07
N ILE A 279 -14.54 -22.21 -24.65
CA ILE A 279 -13.93 -23.19 -25.58
C ILE A 279 -15.02 -23.80 -26.46
N GLY A 280 -16.12 -24.27 -25.86
CA GLY A 280 -17.26 -24.84 -26.59
C GLY A 280 -17.82 -23.88 -27.63
N LEU A 281 -18.02 -22.60 -27.28
CA LEU A 281 -18.51 -21.57 -28.20
C LEU A 281 -17.58 -21.36 -29.40
N ASN A 282 -16.27 -21.34 -29.17
CA ASN A 282 -15.28 -21.19 -30.25
C ASN A 282 -15.21 -22.44 -31.14
N LEU A 283 -15.28 -23.64 -30.57
CA LEU A 283 -15.31 -24.90 -31.33
C LEU A 283 -16.58 -25.03 -32.17
N ALA A 284 -17.74 -24.70 -31.60
CA ALA A 284 -19.01 -24.71 -32.32
C ALA A 284 -18.99 -23.74 -33.51
N SER A 285 -18.41 -22.54 -33.33
CA SER A 285 -18.25 -21.55 -34.40
C SER A 285 -17.31 -22.02 -35.52
N LEU A 286 -16.38 -22.93 -35.22
CA LEU A 286 -15.49 -23.57 -36.19
C LEU A 286 -16.10 -24.83 -36.83
N GLY A 287 -17.29 -25.26 -36.39
CA GLY A 287 -17.97 -26.45 -36.88
C GLY A 287 -17.56 -27.76 -36.20
N TYR A 288 -16.71 -27.71 -35.17
CA TYR A 288 -16.34 -28.87 -34.36
C TYR A 288 -17.41 -29.12 -33.28
N LEU A 289 -18.62 -29.49 -33.71
CA LEU A 289 -19.82 -29.50 -32.88
C LEU A 289 -19.78 -30.58 -31.80
N GLU A 290 -19.27 -31.78 -32.10
CA GLU A 290 -19.14 -32.86 -31.12
C GLU A 290 -18.12 -32.50 -30.02
N ASP A 291 -17.00 -31.90 -30.39
CA ASP A 291 -16.00 -31.42 -29.42
C ASP A 291 -16.56 -30.27 -28.58
N ALA A 292 -17.33 -29.36 -29.20
CA ALA A 292 -18.02 -28.30 -28.47
C ALA A 292 -18.98 -28.86 -27.41
N ILE A 293 -19.79 -29.87 -27.75
CA ILE A 293 -20.68 -30.55 -26.81
C ILE A 293 -19.88 -31.14 -25.64
N ASN A 294 -18.74 -31.79 -25.89
CA ASN A 294 -17.90 -32.35 -24.83
C ASN A 294 -17.43 -31.28 -23.83
N TYR A 295 -17.07 -30.09 -24.31
CA TYR A 295 -16.69 -28.97 -23.43
C TYR A 295 -17.89 -28.35 -22.71
N PHE A 296 -19.02 -28.16 -23.39
CA PHE A 296 -20.24 -27.69 -22.74
C PHE A 296 -20.73 -28.65 -21.66
N GLU A 297 -20.62 -29.97 -21.85
CA GLU A 297 -20.95 -30.96 -20.83
C GLU A 297 -20.04 -30.87 -19.60
N LYS A 298 -18.75 -30.58 -19.80
CA LYS A 298 -17.83 -30.29 -18.67
C LYS A 298 -18.25 -29.03 -17.93
N ALA A 299 -18.52 -27.95 -18.67
CA ALA A 299 -19.01 -26.70 -18.10
C ALA A 299 -20.31 -26.89 -17.31
N HIS A 300 -21.25 -27.69 -17.86
CA HIS A 300 -22.52 -28.00 -17.21
C HIS A 300 -22.34 -28.84 -15.94
N LYS A 301 -21.39 -29.79 -15.91
CA LYS A 301 -21.06 -30.54 -14.67
C LYS A 301 -20.57 -29.61 -13.56
N LEU A 302 -19.80 -28.58 -13.90
CA LEU A 302 -19.29 -27.60 -12.95
C LEU A 302 -20.38 -26.60 -12.52
N ASN A 303 -21.28 -26.20 -13.43
CA ASN A 303 -22.43 -25.34 -13.14
C ASN A 303 -23.75 -25.89 -13.71
N PRO A 304 -24.41 -26.81 -12.98
CA PRO A 304 -25.62 -27.47 -13.48
C PRO A 304 -26.85 -26.56 -13.62
N LYS A 305 -26.81 -25.34 -13.08
CA LYS A 305 -27.94 -24.40 -13.07
C LYS A 305 -27.86 -23.38 -14.20
N ASP A 306 -26.73 -23.28 -14.89
CA ASP A 306 -26.59 -22.37 -16.02
C ASP A 306 -27.27 -22.93 -17.26
N THR A 307 -28.44 -22.37 -17.54
CA THR A 307 -29.27 -22.76 -18.67
C THR A 307 -28.68 -22.33 -20.01
N SER A 308 -27.82 -21.31 -20.03
CA SER A 308 -27.14 -20.90 -21.27
C SER A 308 -26.24 -22.01 -21.82
N ILE A 309 -25.52 -22.73 -20.95
CA ILE A 309 -24.67 -23.87 -21.34
C ILE A 309 -25.52 -25.01 -21.93
N ILE A 310 -26.66 -25.30 -21.32
CA ILE A 310 -27.58 -26.36 -21.78
C ILE A 310 -28.17 -25.99 -23.15
N THR A 311 -28.56 -24.73 -23.34
CA THR A 311 -29.04 -24.25 -24.63
C THR A 311 -27.96 -24.30 -25.71
N ASN A 312 -26.69 -24.08 -25.36
CA ASN A 312 -25.56 -24.26 -26.29
C ASN A 312 -25.41 -25.71 -26.75
N ILE A 313 -25.55 -26.69 -25.83
CA ILE A 313 -25.56 -28.12 -26.18
C ILE A 313 -26.72 -28.43 -27.14
N GLY A 314 -27.92 -27.94 -26.81
CA GLY A 314 -29.11 -28.10 -27.65
C GLY A 314 -28.90 -27.53 -29.06
N ALA A 315 -28.34 -26.31 -29.17
CA ALA A 315 -28.02 -25.69 -30.45
C ALA A 315 -27.03 -26.52 -31.27
N CYS A 316 -25.97 -27.07 -30.65
CA CYS A 316 -25.06 -27.98 -31.33
C CYS A 316 -25.76 -29.23 -31.87
N TYR A 317 -26.70 -29.83 -31.12
CA TYR A 317 -27.48 -30.97 -31.63
C TYR A 317 -28.39 -30.60 -32.81
N VAL A 318 -28.95 -29.39 -32.84
CA VAL A 318 -29.67 -28.89 -34.02
C VAL A 318 -28.75 -28.83 -35.24
N TYR A 319 -27.56 -28.25 -35.10
CA TYR A 319 -26.59 -28.18 -36.20
C TYR A 319 -26.05 -29.54 -36.66
N LEU A 320 -26.08 -30.55 -35.78
CA LEU A 320 -25.79 -31.96 -36.09
C LEU A 320 -26.99 -32.73 -36.67
N ASN A 321 -28.15 -32.08 -36.87
CA ASN A 321 -29.40 -32.69 -37.32
C ASN A 321 -29.93 -33.79 -36.37
N GLN A 322 -29.60 -33.71 -35.08
CA GLN A 322 -30.07 -34.61 -34.02
C GLN A 322 -31.22 -33.96 -33.24
N ILE A 323 -32.33 -33.70 -33.94
CA ILE A 323 -33.43 -32.86 -33.45
C ILE A 323 -34.05 -33.34 -32.13
N GLU A 324 -34.26 -34.65 -31.96
CA GLU A 324 -34.85 -35.18 -30.71
C GLU A 324 -33.96 -34.89 -29.49
N LYS A 325 -32.63 -35.04 -29.63
CA LYS A 325 -31.70 -34.71 -28.54
C LYS A 325 -31.68 -33.21 -28.25
N ALA A 326 -31.79 -32.38 -29.28
CA ALA A 326 -31.90 -30.94 -29.09
C ALA A 326 -33.15 -30.58 -28.28
N LYS A 327 -34.32 -31.17 -28.61
CA LYS A 327 -35.57 -30.99 -27.86
C LYS A 327 -35.40 -31.36 -26.39
N GLU A 328 -34.80 -32.52 -26.11
CA GLU A 328 -34.52 -32.95 -24.73
C GLU A 328 -33.70 -31.91 -23.95
N GLN A 329 -32.66 -31.33 -24.57
CA GLN A 329 -31.84 -30.30 -23.91
C GLN A 329 -32.61 -29.00 -23.66
N PHE A 330 -33.39 -28.51 -24.63
CA PHE A 330 -34.17 -27.28 -24.44
C PHE A 330 -35.28 -27.47 -23.41
N GLU A 331 -35.98 -28.61 -23.41
CA GLU A 331 -36.95 -28.94 -22.36
C GLU A 331 -36.28 -29.05 -20.99
N TYR A 332 -35.06 -29.59 -20.92
CA TYR A 332 -34.29 -29.63 -19.69
C TYR A 332 -33.91 -28.23 -19.19
N ALA A 333 -33.47 -27.34 -20.08
CA ALA A 333 -33.21 -25.94 -19.75
C ALA A 333 -34.47 -25.26 -19.17
N LEU A 334 -35.66 -25.50 -19.74
CA LEU A 334 -36.92 -24.95 -19.25
C LEU A 334 -37.39 -25.53 -17.91
N LYS A 335 -37.00 -26.76 -17.56
CA LYS A 335 -37.23 -27.30 -16.21
C LYS A 335 -36.43 -26.55 -15.15
N ILE A 336 -35.26 -26.02 -15.51
CA ILE A 336 -34.39 -25.26 -14.59
C ILE A 336 -34.79 -23.78 -14.57
N ASN A 337 -34.97 -23.17 -15.74
CA ASN A 337 -35.45 -21.81 -15.91
C ASN A 337 -36.67 -21.80 -16.86
N PRO A 338 -37.90 -21.78 -16.32
CA PRO A 338 -39.12 -21.77 -17.14
C PRO A 338 -39.26 -20.57 -18.09
N ASN A 339 -38.48 -19.50 -17.87
CA ASN A 339 -38.51 -18.28 -18.67
C ASN A 339 -37.26 -18.14 -19.57
N ASP A 340 -36.53 -19.23 -19.85
CA ASP A 340 -35.40 -19.18 -20.77
C ASP A 340 -35.87 -18.88 -22.20
N GLU A 341 -35.66 -17.63 -22.64
CA GLU A 341 -36.12 -17.16 -23.94
C GLU A 341 -35.45 -17.90 -25.10
N VAL A 342 -34.18 -18.31 -24.94
CA VAL A 342 -33.40 -18.99 -25.98
C VAL A 342 -33.95 -20.40 -26.19
N ALA A 343 -34.19 -21.14 -25.11
CA ALA A 343 -34.78 -22.47 -25.17
C ALA A 343 -36.21 -22.45 -25.75
N ILE A 344 -37.04 -21.47 -25.33
CA ILE A 344 -38.39 -21.26 -25.88
C ILE A 344 -38.33 -21.02 -27.38
N GLU A 345 -37.40 -20.18 -27.85
CA GLU A 345 -37.31 -19.82 -29.25
C GLU A 345 -36.84 -20.99 -30.11
N TRP A 346 -35.85 -21.76 -29.66
CA TRP A 346 -35.43 -22.97 -30.36
C TRP A 346 -36.55 -24.00 -30.50
N LEU A 347 -37.31 -24.26 -29.44
CA LEU A 347 -38.42 -25.23 -29.46
C LEU A 347 -39.56 -24.86 -30.40
N LYS A 348 -39.71 -23.59 -30.78
CA LYS A 348 -40.69 -23.18 -31.80
C LYS A 348 -40.24 -23.52 -33.22
N GLN A 349 -38.93 -23.68 -33.44
CA GLN A 349 -38.32 -23.82 -34.76
C GLN A 349 -38.10 -25.28 -35.18
N ILE A 350 -38.23 -26.24 -34.24
CA ILE A 350 -37.95 -27.68 -34.43
C ILE A 350 -39.15 -28.55 -34.03
#